data_AF-A0A256YQX3-F1
#
_entry.id   AF-A0A256YQX3-F1
#
_cell.length_a   1.000
_cell.length_b   1.000
_cell.length_c   1.000
_cell.angle_alpha   90.00
_cell.angle_beta   90.00
_cell.angle_gamma   90.00
#
_symmetry.space_group_name_H-M   'P 1'
#
loop_
_entity.id
_entity.type
_entity.pdbx_description
1 polymer ?
#
loop_
_entity_poly.entity_id
_entity_poly.type
_entity_poly.pdbx_seq_one_letter_code
_entity_poly.pdbx_strand_id
1 'polypeptide(L)'
;MRLREIAKTLFSFLESDNLEESKKYWEEIKNQNFNSKWRGNSSIGEEIKKCLKLLKSYNEWNKIYKGHGASTHQLIYSRLLNKKDYSIFYVGILHKNGLIERASRQKYKITEKGEKVLKNAEEIGII
;
A
#
# COMPACT_ATOMS: atom_id res chain seq x y z
N MET A 1 -7.80 -16.97 -4.79
CA MET A 1 -6.55 -16.19 -4.84
C MET A 1 -6.58 -15.14 -3.74
N ARG A 2 -5.63 -15.16 -2.78
CA ARG A 2 -5.66 -14.20 -1.66
C ARG A 2 -4.96 -12.92 -2.12
N LEU A 3 -5.65 -11.77 -2.11
CA LEU A 3 -5.09 -10.44 -2.45
C LEU A 3 -3.68 -10.21 -1.89
N ARG A 4 -3.40 -10.74 -0.70
CA ARG A 4 -2.09 -10.67 -0.05
C ARG A 4 -0.95 -11.30 -0.85
N GLU A 5 -1.18 -12.44 -1.49
CA GLU A 5 -0.18 -13.12 -2.34
C GLU A 5 0.09 -12.29 -3.59
N ILE A 6 -0.97 -11.80 -4.24
CA ILE A 6 -0.85 -10.92 -5.40
C ILE A 6 -0.07 -9.65 -5.05
N ALA A 7 -0.44 -9.00 -3.94
CA ALA A 7 0.23 -7.80 -3.46
C ALA A 7 1.70 -8.08 -3.13
N LYS A 8 2.02 -9.23 -2.52
CA LYS A 8 3.41 -9.64 -2.26
C LYS A 8 4.20 -9.73 -3.57
N THR A 9 3.67 -10.40 -4.59
CA THR A 9 4.34 -10.54 -5.89
C THR A 9 4.53 -9.18 -6.56
N LEU A 10 3.47 -8.35 -6.63
CA LEU A 10 3.56 -7.03 -7.24
C LEU A 10 4.58 -6.14 -6.51
N PHE A 11 4.55 -6.11 -5.17
CA PHE A 11 5.49 -5.30 -4.39
C PHE A 11 6.93 -5.80 -4.54
N SER A 12 7.15 -7.10 -4.73
CA SER A 12 8.48 -7.65 -5.03
C SER A 12 8.99 -7.17 -6.39
N PHE A 13 8.13 -7.12 -7.42
CA PHE A 13 8.52 -6.57 -8.72
C PHE A 13 8.82 -5.06 -8.62
N LEU A 14 7.94 -4.31 -7.96
CA LEU A 14 8.12 -2.87 -7.73
C LEU A 14 9.39 -2.57 -6.92
N GLU A 15 9.80 -3.44 -6.01
CA GLU A 15 11.06 -3.28 -5.25
C GLU A 15 12.31 -3.57 -6.11
N SER A 16 12.20 -4.45 -7.10
CA SER A 16 13.34 -4.94 -7.90
C SER A 16 13.81 -4.00 -9.03
N ASP A 17 13.20 -2.81 -9.18
CA ASP A 17 13.39 -1.88 -10.31
C ASP A 17 13.08 -2.47 -11.71
N ASN A 18 12.50 -3.66 -11.78
CA ASN A 18 11.99 -4.22 -13.02
C ASN A 18 10.62 -3.62 -13.35
N LEU A 19 10.62 -2.39 -13.86
CA LEU A 19 9.40 -1.63 -14.17
C LEU A 19 8.58 -2.26 -15.30
N GLU A 20 9.23 -2.95 -16.24
CA GLU A 20 8.57 -3.63 -17.35
C GLU A 20 7.75 -4.83 -16.85
N GLU A 21 8.36 -5.71 -16.04
CA GLU A 21 7.65 -6.84 -15.44
C GLU A 21 6.60 -6.36 -14.43
N SER A 22 6.88 -5.28 -13.69
CA SER A 22 5.90 -4.66 -12.80
C SER A 22 4.66 -4.17 -13.55
N LYS A 23 4.84 -3.50 -14.70
CA LYS A 23 3.74 -3.05 -15.58
C LYS A 23 2.96 -4.23 -16.13
N LYS A 24 3.65 -5.22 -16.68
CA LYS A 24 3.04 -6.41 -17.25
C LYS A 24 2.19 -7.16 -16.23
N TYR A 25 2.75 -7.42 -15.04
CA TYR A 25 2.03 -8.07 -13.96
C TYR A 25 0.85 -7.23 -13.48
N TRP A 26 1.00 -5.90 -13.36
CA TRP A 26 -0.10 -5.01 -13.02
C TRP A 26 -1.27 -5.09 -14.01
N GLU A 27 -1.00 -5.05 -15.31
CA GLU A 27 -2.01 -5.17 -16.36
C GLU A 27 -2.76 -6.51 -16.30
N GLU A 28 -2.08 -7.59 -15.94
CA GLU A 28 -2.67 -8.92 -15.77
C GLU A 28 -3.62 -9.00 -14.57
N ILE A 29 -3.28 -8.36 -13.46
CA ILE A 29 -4.01 -8.53 -12.19
C ILE A 29 -5.09 -7.47 -11.96
N LYS A 30 -4.97 -6.26 -12.52
CA LYS A 30 -5.77 -5.10 -12.08
C LYS A 30 -7.28 -5.30 -12.22
N ASN A 31 -7.72 -6.04 -13.23
CA ASN A 31 -9.14 -6.30 -13.52
C ASN A 31 -9.65 -7.63 -12.94
N GLN A 32 -8.80 -8.40 -12.26
CA GLN A 32 -9.22 -9.66 -11.66
C GLN A 32 -10.15 -9.40 -10.48
N ASN A 33 -11.18 -10.24 -10.34
CA ASN A 33 -12.16 -10.11 -9.27
C ASN A 33 -11.58 -10.51 -7.91
N PHE A 34 -11.72 -9.62 -6.94
CA PHE A 34 -11.52 -9.89 -5.53
C PHE A 34 -12.88 -9.95 -4.83
N ASN A 35 -13.28 -11.16 -4.44
CA ASN A 35 -14.47 -11.38 -3.63
C ASN A 35 -14.07 -11.62 -2.17
N SER A 36 -14.58 -10.77 -1.28
CA SER A 36 -14.37 -10.85 0.15
C SER A 36 -15.72 -10.86 0.85
N LYS A 37 -15.95 -11.86 1.71
CA LYS A 37 -17.15 -11.94 2.57
C LYS A 37 -17.39 -10.66 3.39
N TRP A 38 -16.35 -9.89 3.66
CA TRP A 38 -16.38 -8.69 4.49
C TRP A 38 -16.30 -7.37 3.71
N ARG A 39 -15.97 -7.40 2.41
CA ARG A 39 -15.84 -6.19 1.57
C ARG A 39 -16.68 -6.19 0.31
N GLY A 40 -17.39 -7.29 0.02
CA GLY A 40 -18.11 -7.47 -1.23
C GLY A 40 -17.16 -7.73 -2.41
N ASN A 41 -17.68 -7.44 -3.60
CA ASN A 41 -16.93 -7.57 -4.85
C ASN A 41 -16.20 -6.26 -5.15
N SER A 42 -14.91 -6.37 -5.45
CA SER A 42 -14.05 -5.29 -5.91
C SER A 42 -13.03 -5.86 -6.89
N SER A 43 -12.37 -5.00 -7.66
CA SER A 43 -11.22 -5.45 -8.44
C SER A 43 -9.97 -5.54 -7.57
N ILE A 44 -9.06 -6.45 -7.90
CA ILE A 44 -7.73 -6.53 -7.28
C ILE A 44 -7.01 -5.19 -7.42
N GLY A 45 -7.16 -4.52 -8.56
CA GLY A 45 -6.56 -3.21 -8.80
C GLY A 45 -7.03 -2.14 -7.81
N GLU A 46 -8.32 -2.06 -7.51
CA GLU A 46 -8.84 -1.11 -6.50
C GLU A 46 -8.26 -1.38 -5.12
N GLU A 47 -8.17 -2.65 -4.73
CA GLU A 47 -7.65 -3.03 -3.41
C GLU A 47 -6.14 -2.77 -3.27
N ILE A 48 -5.37 -2.97 -4.34
CA ILE A 48 -3.95 -2.61 -4.39
C ILE A 48 -3.78 -1.09 -4.33
N LYS A 49 -4.59 -0.33 -5.08
CA LYS A 49 -4.57 1.15 -5.02
C LYS A 49 -4.85 1.66 -3.62
N LYS A 50 -5.75 1.04 -2.86
CA LYS A 50 -5.99 1.39 -1.45
C LYS A 50 -4.76 1.13 -0.57
N CYS A 51 -4.05 0.02 -0.79
CA CYS A 51 -2.77 -0.26 -0.11
C CYS A 51 -1.73 0.83 -0.40
N LEU A 52 -1.54 1.16 -1.68
CA LEU A 52 -0.55 2.14 -2.12
C LEU A 52 -0.89 3.57 -1.70
N LYS A 53 -2.18 3.96 -1.72
CA LYS A 53 -2.64 5.24 -1.16
C LYS A 53 -2.35 5.34 0.33
N LEU A 54 -2.62 4.28 1.09
CA LEU A 54 -2.28 4.24 2.51
C LEU A 54 -0.76 4.34 2.74
N LEU A 55 0.05 3.67 1.92
CA LEU A 55 1.51 3.78 1.96
C LEU A 55 1.98 5.22 1.66
N LYS A 56 1.35 5.89 0.68
CA LYS A 56 1.59 7.30 0.36
C LYS A 56 1.30 8.22 1.54
N SER A 57 0.17 8.03 2.22
CA SER A 57 -0.17 8.78 3.43
C SER A 57 0.88 8.59 4.54
N TYR A 58 1.40 7.37 4.71
CA TYR A 58 2.49 7.11 5.66
C TYR A 58 3.77 7.83 5.26
N ASN A 59 4.12 7.85 3.97
CA ASN A 59 5.28 8.56 3.45
C ASN A 59 5.18 10.08 3.70
N GLU A 60 4.03 10.66 3.37
CA GLU A 60 3.76 12.09 3.58
C GLU A 60 3.87 12.47 5.06
N TRP A 61 3.28 11.66 5.95
CA TRP A 61 3.44 11.87 7.39
C TRP A 61 4.90 11.76 7.82
N ASN A 62 5.64 10.77 7.32
CA ASN A 62 7.04 10.56 7.67
C ASN A 62 7.89 11.78 7.28
N LYS A 63 7.60 12.40 6.14
CA LYS A 63 8.24 13.64 5.66
C LYS A 63 7.89 14.84 6.53
N ILE A 64 6.60 15.05 6.84
CA ILE A 64 6.13 16.19 7.66
C ILE A 64 6.70 16.11 9.08
N TYR A 65 6.71 14.91 9.66
CA TYR A 65 7.09 14.69 11.06
C TYR A 65 8.45 14.00 11.21
N LYS A 66 9.35 14.14 10.23
CA LYS A 66 10.77 13.70 10.32
C LYS A 66 10.97 12.30 10.92
N GLY A 67 10.29 11.28 10.40
CA GLY A 67 10.47 9.91 10.88
C GLY A 67 9.53 9.47 12.02
N HIS A 68 8.73 10.38 12.59
CA HIS A 68 7.76 10.00 13.62
C HIS A 68 6.63 9.19 12.97
N GLY A 69 6.42 7.95 13.40
CA GLY A 69 5.36 7.12 12.85
C GLY A 69 3.96 7.71 13.06
N ALA A 70 3.02 7.28 12.22
CA ALA A 70 1.62 7.69 12.27
C ALA A 70 0.73 6.52 12.67
N SER A 71 -0.35 6.79 13.41
CA SER A 71 -1.49 5.86 13.43
C SER A 71 -2.38 6.12 12.22
N THR A 72 -3.10 5.10 11.77
CA THR A 72 -4.04 5.26 10.64
C THR A 72 -5.16 6.27 10.98
N HIS A 73 -5.50 6.46 12.26
CA HIS A 73 -6.41 7.52 12.70
C HIS A 73 -5.81 8.91 12.51
N GLN A 74 -4.54 9.11 12.88
CA GLN A 74 -3.84 10.38 12.67
C GLN A 74 -3.82 10.75 11.18
N LEU A 75 -3.59 9.77 10.31
CA LEU A 75 -3.65 9.97 8.85
C LEU A 75 -5.04 10.45 8.37
N ILE A 76 -6.13 9.89 8.90
CA ILE A 76 -7.49 10.38 8.59
C ILE A 76 -7.68 11.82 9.05
N TYR A 77 -7.34 12.13 10.30
CA TYR A 77 -7.56 13.46 10.86
C TYR A 77 -6.73 14.54 10.15
N SER A 78 -5.52 14.18 9.70
CA SER A 78 -4.66 15.05 8.88
C SER A 78 -5.12 15.18 7.43
N ARG A 79 -6.19 14.49 7.02
CA ARG A 79 -6.71 14.43 5.62
C ARG A 79 -5.74 13.79 4.61
N LEU A 80 -4.65 13.18 5.08
CA LEU A 80 -3.72 12.43 4.22
C LEU A 80 -4.31 11.07 3.79
N LEU A 81 -5.36 10.59 4.46
CA LEU A 81 -6.05 9.35 4.15
C LEU A 81 -7.57 9.52 4.22
N ASN A 82 -8.30 9.02 3.22
CA ASN A 82 -9.76 9.00 3.28
C ASN A 82 -10.26 7.90 4.24
N LYS A 83 -11.36 8.16 4.95
CA LYS A 83 -12.00 7.16 5.84
C LYS A 83 -12.34 5.85 5.14
N LYS A 84 -12.65 5.88 3.83
CA LYS A 84 -12.94 4.69 3.02
C LYS A 84 -11.69 3.84 2.72
N ASP A 85 -10.51 4.44 2.81
CA ASP A 85 -9.21 3.78 2.59
C ASP A 85 -8.61 3.26 3.92
N TYR A 86 -9.25 3.57 5.05
CA TYR A 86 -8.87 3.06 6.37
C TYR A 86 -9.27 1.60 6.50
N SER A 87 -8.28 0.71 6.57
CA SER A 87 -8.51 -0.60 7.13
C SER A 87 -7.27 -1.26 7.72
N ILE A 88 -7.45 -1.89 8.89
CA ILE A 88 -6.45 -2.74 9.53
C ILE A 88 -5.93 -3.86 8.59
N PHE A 89 -6.77 -4.26 7.62
CA PHE A 89 -6.40 -5.20 6.58
C PHE A 89 -5.27 -4.69 5.68
N TYR A 90 -5.37 -3.45 5.16
CA TYR A 90 -4.34 -2.86 4.30
C TYR A 90 -3.07 -2.56 5.09
N VAL A 91 -3.20 -2.06 6.33
CA VAL A 91 -2.06 -1.93 7.27
C VAL A 91 -1.37 -3.27 7.43
N GLY A 92 -2.14 -4.35 7.61
CA GLY A 92 -1.62 -5.71 7.71
C GLY A 92 -0.89 -6.17 6.45
N ILE A 93 -1.39 -5.85 5.25
CA ILE A 93 -0.73 -6.16 3.98
C ILE A 93 0.60 -5.40 3.88
N LEU A 94 0.61 -4.09 4.11
CA LEU A 94 1.82 -3.27 4.03
C LEU A 94 2.89 -3.72 5.03
N HIS A 95 2.49 -3.93 6.30
CA HIS A 95 3.40 -4.35 7.37
C HIS A 95 3.97 -5.74 7.11
N LYS A 96 3.15 -6.69 6.66
CA LYS A 96 3.61 -8.06 6.37
C LYS A 96 4.49 -8.16 5.12
N ASN A 97 4.48 -7.15 4.26
CA ASN A 97 5.40 -7.03 3.13
C ASN A 97 6.60 -6.12 3.44
N GLY A 98 6.74 -5.64 4.68
CA GLY A 98 7.87 -4.82 5.12
C GLY A 98 7.90 -3.41 4.52
N LEU A 99 6.78 -2.91 4.00
CA LEU A 99 6.69 -1.56 3.42
C LEU A 99 6.50 -0.47 4.49
N ILE A 100 5.98 -0.87 5.65
CA ILE A 100 5.89 -0.06 6.86
C ILE A 100 6.37 -0.89 8.03
N GLU A 101 6.94 -0.23 9.03
CA GLU A 101 7.37 -0.86 10.29
C GLU A 101 6.75 -0.15 11.50
N ARG A 102 6.63 -0.87 12.61
CA ARG A 102 6.09 -0.30 13.85
C ARG A 102 7.07 0.71 14.42
N ALA A 103 6.61 1.94 14.60
CA ALA A 103 7.36 2.99 15.30
C ALA A 103 7.00 3.02 16.80
N SER A 104 5.73 2.78 17.15
CA SER A 104 5.25 2.67 18.53
C SER A 104 3.90 1.94 18.57
N ARG A 105 3.27 1.84 19.75
CA ARG A 105 1.91 1.28 19.88
C ARG A 105 0.96 1.97 18.89
N GLN A 106 0.42 1.18 17.96
CA GLN A 106 -0.51 1.61 16.89
C GLN A 106 0.05 2.65 15.91
N LYS A 107 1.35 2.94 15.90
CA LYS A 107 1.99 3.85 14.94
C LYS A 107 2.98 3.13 14.04
N TYR A 108 2.99 3.50 12.77
CA TYR A 108 3.83 2.92 11.74
C TYR A 108 4.57 4.01 10.97
N LYS A 109 5.78 3.71 10.53
CA LYS A 109 6.58 4.54 9.63
C LYS A 109 6.86 3.77 8.34
N ILE A 110 7.01 4.49 7.24
CA ILE A 110 7.43 3.88 5.97
C ILE A 110 8.89 3.42 6.07
N THR A 111 9.23 2.33 5.39
CA THR A 111 10.60 1.82 5.28
C THR A 111 11.21 2.27 3.94
N GLU A 112 12.54 2.17 3.78
CA GLU A 112 13.20 2.43 2.49
C GLU A 112 12.61 1.57 1.36
N LYS A 113 12.32 0.31 1.66
CA LYS A 113 11.59 -0.59 0.77
C LYS A 113 10.21 -0.03 0.37
N GLY A 114 9.46 0.48 1.35
CA GLY A 114 8.17 1.11 1.12
C GLY A 114 8.27 2.35 0.24
N GLU A 115 9.27 3.20 0.47
CA GLU A 115 9.52 4.39 -0.35
C GLU A 115 9.84 4.02 -1.80
N LYS A 116 10.67 2.99 -2.00
CA LYS A 116 11.01 2.47 -3.33
C LYS A 116 9.80 1.91 -4.07
N VAL A 117 9.02 1.05 -3.41
CA VAL A 117 7.77 0.49 -3.97
C VAL A 117 6.79 1.60 -4.34
N LEU A 118 6.66 2.63 -3.49
CA LEU A 118 5.79 3.76 -3.76
C LEU A 118 6.24 4.56 -4.99
N LYS A 119 7.53 4.88 -5.08
CA LYS A 119 8.12 5.59 -6.23
C LYS A 119 7.85 4.83 -7.53
N ASN A 120 8.14 3.54 -7.56
CA ASN A 120 8.00 2.73 -8.76
C ASN A 120 6.52 2.52 -9.14
N ALA A 121 5.61 2.48 -8.15
CA ALA A 121 4.17 2.43 -8.42
C ALA A 121 3.64 3.73 -9.05
N GLU A 122 4.14 4.89 -8.64
CA GLU A 122 3.83 6.19 -9.26
C GLU A 122 4.40 6.27 -10.67
N GLU A 123 5.65 5.82 -10.88
CA GLU A 123 6.32 5.84 -12.18
C GLU A 123 5.62 5.01 -13.25
N ILE A 124 5.01 3.87 -12.86
CA ILE A 124 4.26 3.02 -13.79
C ILE A 124 2.76 3.32 -13.84
N GLY A 125 2.28 4.34 -13.11
CA GLY A 125 0.92 4.84 -13.19
C GLY A 125 -0.13 4.00 -12.45
N ILE A 126 0.23 3.28 -11.37
CA ILE A 126 -0.76 2.57 -10.55
C ILE A 126 -1.59 3.56 -9.70
N ILE A 127 -0.93 4.56 -9.13
CA ILE A 127 -1.53 5.59 -8.25
C ILE A 127 -1.07 7.00 -8.62
#